data_AF-A0A1Y6CX78-F1
#
_entry.id   AF-A0A1Y6CX78-F1
#
_cell.length_a   1.000
_cell.length_b   1.000
_cell.length_c   1.000
_cell.angle_alpha   90.00
_cell.angle_beta   90.00
_cell.angle_gamma   90.00
#
_symmetry.space_group_name_H-M   'P 1'
#
loop_
_entity.id
_entity.type
_entity.pdbx_description
1 polymer ?
#
loop_
_entity_poly.entity_id
_entity_poly.type
_entity_poly.pdbx_seq_one_letter_code
_entity_poly.pdbx_strand_id
1 'polypeptide(L)'
;MTDPIDTTILDSFDFYLNKHDKSFTASIVGGGAIYLIARAKVTGDIDTITKIPEDIKRLSKAFALEQDIPQRWLNDNVSNLAQDFLRSGRNPFHSLVYEGSAVKLYVPYKPDLLLSKIFPMIDRPDGQDLDDISLLVKEGFISKQEFDEAITLFQRQISLMNPDEKDEAEIVVQIVENERDKLFPIPTKIPKLPITPSKEKSQTDKKICQVVGCNNPVHFRPRTDPKRRKKGYCTQCFNQRS
;
A
#
# COMPACT_ATOMS: atom_id res chain seq x y z
N MET A 1 18.33 28.20 -16.10
CA MET A 1 18.06 27.27 -14.99
C MET A 1 16.55 27.21 -14.94
N THR A 2 15.94 26.06 -15.25
CA THR A 2 14.48 25.92 -15.20
C THR A 2 14.08 25.81 -13.74
N ASP A 3 13.16 26.66 -13.30
CA ASP A 3 12.68 26.60 -11.95
C ASP A 3 12.02 25.24 -11.67
N PRO A 4 12.22 24.69 -10.48
CA PRO A 4 11.69 23.38 -10.12
C PRO A 4 10.15 23.39 -10.00
N ILE A 5 9.47 22.32 -10.41
CA ILE A 5 8.00 22.23 -10.32
C ILE A 5 7.56 21.93 -8.89
N ASP A 6 7.08 22.95 -8.20
CA ASP A 6 6.50 22.82 -6.88
C ASP A 6 4.96 22.92 -6.91
N THR A 7 4.33 23.03 -5.73
CA THR A 7 2.88 23.20 -5.67
C THR A 7 2.42 24.57 -6.16
N THR A 8 3.28 25.58 -6.17
CA THR A 8 2.94 26.91 -6.69
C THR A 8 2.77 26.88 -8.22
N ILE A 9 3.58 26.08 -8.93
CA ILE A 9 3.36 25.82 -10.36
C ILE A 9 2.02 25.11 -10.60
N LEU A 10 1.67 24.12 -9.77
CA LEU A 10 0.38 23.43 -9.86
C LEU A 10 -0.81 24.35 -9.56
N ASP A 11 -0.73 25.18 -8.53
CA ASP A 11 -1.76 26.17 -8.19
C ASP A 11 -1.95 27.18 -9.33
N SER A 12 -0.84 27.60 -9.94
CA SER A 12 -0.85 28.52 -11.08
C SER A 12 -1.47 27.87 -12.32
N PHE A 13 -1.17 26.59 -12.57
CA PHE A 13 -1.76 25.84 -13.66
C PHE A 13 -3.25 25.56 -13.44
N ASP A 14 -3.66 25.26 -12.20
CA ASP A 14 -5.06 25.11 -11.80
C ASP A 14 -5.86 26.37 -12.13
N PHE A 15 -5.35 27.52 -11.71
CA PHE A 15 -5.95 28.82 -12.02
C PHE A 15 -5.98 29.09 -13.54
N TYR A 16 -4.91 28.74 -14.25
CA TYR A 16 -4.81 28.89 -15.70
C TYR A 16 -5.89 28.05 -16.41
N LEU A 17 -6.06 26.77 -16.07
CA LEU A 17 -7.10 25.94 -16.66
C LEU A 17 -8.50 26.45 -16.35
N ASN A 18 -8.74 26.92 -15.12
CA ASN A 18 -10.02 27.48 -14.73
C ASN A 18 -10.39 28.73 -15.56
N LYS A 19 -9.43 29.62 -15.84
CA LYS A 19 -9.62 30.78 -16.73
C LYS A 19 -10.00 30.40 -18.16
N HIS A 20 -9.68 29.18 -18.58
CA HIS A 20 -9.99 28.63 -19.90
C HIS A 20 -11.23 27.72 -19.90
N ASP A 21 -12.01 27.69 -18.82
CA ASP A 21 -13.17 26.81 -18.63
C ASP A 21 -12.82 25.33 -18.86
N LYS A 22 -11.63 24.92 -18.39
CA LYS A 22 -11.12 23.54 -18.46
C LYS A 22 -10.90 22.95 -17.09
N SER A 23 -11.06 21.63 -17.03
CA SER A 23 -10.67 20.82 -15.89
C SER A 23 -9.83 19.64 -16.37
N PHE A 24 -8.95 19.18 -15.50
CA PHE A 24 -8.03 18.09 -15.74
C PHE A 24 -7.98 17.17 -14.53
N THR A 25 -8.27 15.89 -14.75
CA THR A 25 -8.12 14.86 -13.73
C THR A 25 -7.22 13.78 -14.28
N ALA A 26 -6.17 13.45 -13.53
CA ALA A 26 -5.19 12.48 -13.95
C ALA A 26 -4.70 11.63 -12.78
N SER A 27 -4.15 10.48 -13.12
CA SER A 27 -3.31 9.72 -12.23
C SER A 27 -1.85 9.90 -12.62
N ILE A 28 -1.00 10.09 -11.63
CA ILE A 28 0.42 10.42 -11.79
C ILE A 28 1.29 9.40 -11.06
N VAL A 29 2.54 9.28 -11.51
CA VAL A 29 3.57 8.40 -10.93
C VAL A 29 4.92 9.12 -10.89
N GLY A 30 5.98 8.41 -10.49
CA GLY A 30 7.34 8.94 -10.56
C GLY A 30 7.62 10.06 -9.56
N GLY A 31 8.61 10.90 -9.89
CA GLY A 31 9.09 11.97 -9.01
C GLY A 31 8.01 13.00 -8.66
N GLY A 32 7.13 13.37 -9.60
CA GLY A 32 6.04 14.32 -9.34
C GLY A 32 5.00 13.80 -8.34
N ALA A 33 4.67 12.51 -8.39
CA ALA A 33 3.80 11.91 -7.39
C ALA A 33 4.44 11.93 -5.99
N ILE A 34 5.71 11.54 -5.91
CA ILE A 34 6.46 11.49 -4.64
C ILE A 34 6.67 12.88 -4.06
N TYR A 35 6.95 13.88 -4.90
CA TYR A 35 7.01 15.27 -4.49
C TYR A 35 5.72 15.73 -3.80
N LEU A 36 4.55 15.40 -4.36
CA LEU A 36 3.27 15.79 -3.77
C LEU A 36 2.95 15.04 -2.48
N ILE A 37 3.33 13.76 -2.38
CA ILE A 37 3.12 12.94 -1.19
C ILE A 37 4.03 13.37 -0.04
N ALA A 38 5.33 13.50 -0.31
CA ALA A 38 6.37 13.57 0.70
C ALA A 38 7.09 14.92 0.77
N ARG A 39 6.69 15.90 -0.04
CA ARG A 39 7.40 17.19 -0.17
C ARG A 39 8.89 16.99 -0.44
N ALA A 40 9.17 16.01 -1.30
CA ALA A 40 10.50 15.54 -1.65
C ALA A 40 11.32 16.59 -2.40
N LYS A 41 12.52 16.19 -2.85
CA LYS A 41 13.31 16.98 -3.79
C LYS A 41 12.47 17.29 -5.04
N VAL A 42 12.60 18.52 -5.53
CA VAL A 42 11.71 18.98 -6.58
C VAL A 42 12.01 18.32 -7.93
N THR A 43 10.95 18.02 -8.68
CA THR A 43 10.99 17.40 -10.01
C THR A 43 10.89 18.44 -11.12
N GLY A 44 11.40 18.09 -12.30
CA GLY A 44 11.28 18.91 -13.52
C GLY A 44 10.08 18.57 -14.39
N ASP A 45 9.33 17.51 -14.04
CA ASP A 45 8.13 17.06 -14.73
C ASP A 45 7.15 16.27 -13.83
N ILE A 46 5.93 16.11 -14.35
CA ILE A 46 4.82 15.32 -13.83
C ILE A 46 4.43 14.32 -14.92
N ASP A 47 4.65 13.04 -14.62
CA ASP A 47 4.29 11.93 -15.49
C ASP A 47 2.89 11.43 -15.17
N THR A 48 1.99 11.50 -16.15
CA THR A 48 0.63 11.00 -16.03
C THR A 48 0.52 9.61 -16.64
N ILE A 49 -0.02 8.65 -15.89
CA ILE A 49 -0.38 7.33 -16.44
C ILE A 49 -1.68 7.38 -17.25
N THR A 50 -2.46 8.44 -17.11
CA THR A 50 -3.66 8.68 -17.93
C THR A 50 -3.31 9.52 -19.14
N LYS A 51 -3.93 9.26 -20.29
CA LYS A 51 -3.75 10.08 -21.49
C LYS A 51 -4.21 11.52 -21.23
N ILE A 52 -3.40 12.50 -21.60
CA ILE A 52 -3.77 13.92 -21.46
C ILE A 52 -4.60 14.33 -22.70
N PRO A 53 -5.80 14.92 -22.52
CA PRO A 53 -6.58 15.45 -23.65
C PRO A 53 -5.80 16.50 -24.46
N GLU A 54 -5.98 16.55 -25.79
CA GLU A 54 -5.19 17.42 -26.67
C GLU A 54 -5.36 18.93 -26.38
N ASP A 55 -6.54 19.34 -25.92
CA ASP A 55 -6.78 20.72 -25.49
C ASP A 55 -6.01 21.04 -24.19
N ILE A 56 -5.97 20.12 -23.24
CA ILE A 56 -5.13 20.24 -22.03
C ILE A 56 -3.64 20.24 -22.39
N LYS A 57 -3.18 19.39 -23.32
CA LYS A 57 -1.78 19.41 -23.80
C LYS A 57 -1.41 20.75 -24.40
N ARG A 58 -2.29 21.33 -25.22
CA ARG A 58 -2.08 22.65 -25.81
C ARG A 58 -2.02 23.75 -24.75
N LEU A 59 -2.94 23.75 -23.78
CA LEU A 59 -2.94 24.71 -22.68
C LEU A 59 -1.73 24.56 -21.76
N SER A 60 -1.33 23.33 -21.45
CA SER A 60 -0.12 23.04 -20.67
C SER A 60 1.15 23.57 -21.33
N LYS A 61 1.28 23.44 -22.66
CA LYS A 61 2.41 24.03 -23.41
C LYS A 61 2.38 25.55 -23.44
N ALA A 62 1.22 26.16 -23.62
CA ALA A 62 1.07 27.62 -23.57
C ALA A 62 1.43 28.17 -22.19
N PHE A 63 0.89 27.56 -21.13
CA PHE A 63 1.24 27.87 -19.75
C PHE A 63 2.75 27.73 -19.49
N ALA A 64 3.37 26.64 -19.96
CA ALA A 64 4.80 26.42 -19.78
C ALA A 64 5.66 27.53 -20.39
N LEU A 65 5.26 28.04 -21.57
CA LEU A 65 5.92 29.18 -22.21
C LEU A 65 5.75 30.48 -21.41
N GLU A 66 4.57 30.71 -20.83
CA GLU A 66 4.31 31.91 -20.01
C GLU A 66 5.07 31.90 -18.68
N GLN A 67 5.32 30.72 -18.11
CA GLN A 67 6.01 30.54 -16.84
C GLN A 67 7.52 30.27 -16.99
N ASP A 68 8.06 30.23 -18.21
CA ASP A 68 9.46 29.87 -18.51
C ASP A 68 9.90 28.51 -17.92
N ILE A 69 9.01 27.52 -17.96
CA ILE A 69 9.27 26.13 -17.53
C ILE A 69 9.33 25.18 -18.73
N PRO A 70 9.89 23.96 -18.59
CA PRO A 70 9.92 23.00 -19.68
C PRO A 70 8.53 22.73 -20.28
N GLN A 71 8.38 22.81 -21.60
CA GLN A 71 7.09 22.51 -22.27
C GLN A 71 6.61 21.06 -22.08
N ARG A 72 7.48 20.18 -21.57
CA ARG A 72 7.21 18.77 -21.29
C ARG A 72 6.95 18.51 -19.80
N TRP A 73 6.78 19.57 -19.00
CA TRP A 73 6.57 19.49 -17.55
C TRP A 73 5.35 18.65 -17.16
N LEU A 74 4.33 18.56 -18.03
CA LEU A 74 3.20 17.66 -17.87
C LEU A 74 3.13 16.77 -19.10
N ASN A 75 3.38 15.47 -18.92
CA ASN A 75 3.48 14.53 -20.03
C ASN A 75 2.78 13.20 -19.73
N ASP A 76 2.38 12.48 -20.78
CA ASP A 76 1.71 11.18 -20.71
C ASP A 76 2.55 10.04 -21.31
N ASN A 77 3.89 10.14 -21.18
CA ASN A 77 4.83 9.17 -21.75
C ASN A 77 4.63 7.76 -21.20
N VAL A 78 4.15 7.66 -19.95
CA VAL A 78 3.87 6.39 -19.27
C VAL A 78 2.39 5.98 -19.33
N SER A 79 1.62 6.54 -20.28
CA SER A 79 0.18 6.29 -20.37
C SER A 79 -0.22 4.84 -20.66
N ASN A 80 0.72 4.05 -21.18
CA ASN A 80 0.52 2.61 -21.38
C ASN A 80 0.34 1.87 -20.04
N LEU A 81 0.95 2.34 -18.94
CA LEU A 81 0.84 1.71 -17.62
C LEU A 81 -0.62 1.67 -17.12
N ALA A 82 -1.43 2.69 -17.41
CA ALA A 82 -2.83 2.68 -17.00
C ALA A 82 -3.62 1.56 -17.67
N GLN A 83 -3.33 1.22 -18.93
CA GLN A 83 -3.99 0.10 -19.60
C GLN A 83 -3.64 -1.22 -18.92
N ASP A 84 -2.41 -1.40 -18.49
CA ASP A 84 -1.97 -2.62 -17.80
C ASP A 84 -2.56 -2.72 -16.39
N PHE A 85 -2.71 -1.59 -15.68
CA PHE A 85 -3.42 -1.54 -14.41
C PHE A 85 -4.89 -1.92 -14.59
N LEU A 86 -5.58 -1.33 -15.57
CA LEU A 86 -6.98 -1.62 -15.86
C LEU A 86 -7.22 -3.08 -16.27
N ARG A 87 -6.36 -3.64 -17.13
CA ARG A 87 -6.41 -5.07 -17.52
C ARG A 87 -6.24 -6.01 -16.33
N SER A 88 -5.48 -5.58 -15.33
CA SER A 88 -5.24 -6.33 -14.10
C SER A 88 -6.33 -6.11 -13.04
N GLY A 89 -7.37 -5.34 -13.34
CA GLY A 89 -8.44 -4.97 -12.39
C GLY A 89 -8.00 -3.99 -11.30
N ARG A 90 -6.85 -3.32 -11.47
CA ARG A 90 -6.30 -2.35 -10.51
C ARG A 90 -6.80 -0.94 -10.82
N ASN A 91 -7.03 -0.14 -9.78
CA ASN A 91 -7.56 1.22 -9.91
C ASN A 91 -6.43 2.24 -10.11
N PRO A 92 -6.34 2.92 -11.27
CA PRO A 92 -5.35 3.97 -11.48
C PRO A 92 -5.66 5.25 -10.67
N PHE A 93 -6.89 5.50 -10.24
CA PHE A 93 -7.30 6.68 -9.48
C PHE A 93 -7.57 6.31 -8.02
N HIS A 94 -6.54 5.96 -7.26
CA HIS A 94 -6.70 5.40 -5.92
C HIS A 94 -6.61 6.47 -4.82
N SER A 95 -5.49 7.17 -4.72
CA SER A 95 -5.24 8.13 -3.63
C SER A 95 -5.10 9.53 -4.20
N LEU A 96 -5.93 10.47 -3.76
CA LEU A 96 -5.84 11.88 -4.12
C LEU A 96 -4.61 12.51 -3.46
N VAL A 97 -3.75 13.15 -4.25
CA VAL A 97 -2.50 13.80 -3.77
C VAL A 97 -2.48 15.30 -4.02
N TYR A 98 -3.33 15.80 -4.92
CA TYR A 98 -3.52 17.23 -5.15
C TYR A 98 -4.96 17.51 -5.60
N GLU A 99 -5.58 18.55 -5.04
CA GLU A 99 -6.92 19.01 -5.40
C GLU A 99 -6.97 20.54 -5.46
N GLY A 100 -7.10 21.06 -6.68
CA GLY A 100 -7.45 22.44 -6.97
C GLY A 100 -8.87 22.56 -7.54
N SER A 101 -9.20 23.72 -8.08
CA SER A 101 -10.53 24.01 -8.65
C SER A 101 -10.74 23.35 -10.02
N ALA A 102 -9.68 23.26 -10.82
CA ALA A 102 -9.67 22.69 -12.16
C ALA A 102 -8.83 21.41 -12.26
N VAL A 103 -7.84 21.21 -11.39
CA VAL A 103 -6.88 20.10 -11.45
C VAL A 103 -7.07 19.15 -10.27
N LYS A 104 -7.21 17.86 -10.56
CA LYS A 104 -7.18 16.79 -9.56
C LYS A 104 -6.15 15.74 -9.94
N LEU A 105 -5.20 15.47 -9.06
CA LEU A 105 -4.16 14.48 -9.28
C LEU A 105 -4.28 13.36 -8.26
N TYR A 106 -4.33 12.15 -8.78
CA TYR A 106 -4.34 10.92 -8.02
C TYR A 106 -3.02 10.19 -8.22
N VAL A 107 -2.72 9.25 -7.33
CA VAL A 107 -1.73 8.20 -7.59
C VAL A 107 -2.44 6.86 -7.70
N PRO A 108 -1.85 5.89 -8.42
CA PRO A 108 -2.41 4.54 -8.51
C PRO A 108 -2.36 3.85 -7.14
N TYR A 109 -2.84 2.62 -7.11
CA TYR A 109 -2.68 1.74 -5.96
C TYR A 109 -1.21 1.72 -5.51
N LYS A 110 -0.97 1.80 -4.19
CA LYS A 110 0.36 2.06 -3.63
C LYS A 110 1.44 1.07 -4.04
N PRO A 111 1.19 -0.26 -4.06
CA PRO A 111 2.12 -1.21 -4.67
C PRO A 111 2.46 -0.90 -6.13
N ASP A 112 1.50 -0.40 -6.92
CA ASP A 112 1.75 -0.02 -8.31
C ASP A 112 2.60 1.24 -8.43
N LEU A 113 2.42 2.20 -7.51
CA LEU A 113 3.30 3.37 -7.39
C LEU A 113 4.74 2.93 -7.06
N LEU A 114 4.92 1.98 -6.14
CA LEU A 114 6.24 1.40 -5.84
C LEU A 114 6.83 0.69 -7.05
N LEU A 115 6.03 -0.08 -7.80
CA LEU A 115 6.50 -0.73 -9.02
C LEU A 115 7.02 0.28 -10.05
N SER A 116 6.41 1.47 -10.15
CA SER A 116 6.91 2.54 -11.02
C SER A 116 8.31 3.04 -10.66
N LYS A 117 8.79 2.72 -9.44
CA LYS A 117 10.14 3.00 -8.95
C LYS A 117 11.06 1.79 -9.01
N ILE A 118 10.53 0.60 -8.73
CA ILE A 118 11.31 -0.65 -8.73
C ILE A 118 11.73 -1.05 -10.15
N PHE A 119 10.83 -0.96 -11.14
CA PHE A 119 11.13 -1.37 -12.52
C PHE A 119 12.31 -0.61 -13.16
N PRO A 120 12.35 0.73 -13.11
CA PRO A 120 13.47 1.48 -13.69
C PRO A 120 14.84 1.15 -13.08
N MET A 121 14.90 0.61 -11.86
CA MET A 121 16.17 0.24 -11.21
C MET A 121 16.94 -0.85 -11.97
N ILE A 122 16.28 -1.65 -12.82
CA ILE A 122 16.94 -2.63 -13.69
C ILE A 122 17.93 -1.90 -14.61
N ASP A 123 17.48 -0.82 -15.24
CA ASP A 123 18.28 -0.03 -16.19
C ASP A 123 19.02 1.16 -15.54
N ARG A 124 18.67 1.53 -14.30
CA ARG A 124 19.14 2.74 -13.61
C ARG A 124 19.62 2.43 -12.19
N PRO A 125 20.85 1.93 -12.01
CA PRO A 125 21.37 1.59 -10.69
C PRO A 125 21.92 2.81 -9.92
N ASP A 126 21.40 4.01 -10.15
CA ASP A 126 21.92 5.26 -9.56
C ASP A 126 21.49 5.50 -8.10
N GLY A 127 20.61 4.64 -7.57
CA GLY A 127 20.11 4.69 -6.20
C GLY A 127 19.01 5.72 -5.96
N GLN A 128 18.67 6.56 -6.94
CA GLN A 128 17.65 7.60 -6.78
C GLN A 128 16.27 6.99 -6.51
N ASP A 129 15.93 5.90 -7.18
CA ASP A 129 14.65 5.23 -6.99
C ASP A 129 14.54 4.56 -5.59
N LEU A 130 15.65 4.16 -4.97
CA LEU A 130 15.66 3.65 -3.58
C LEU A 130 15.43 4.76 -2.56
N ASP A 131 16.00 5.94 -2.78
CA ASP A 131 15.78 7.10 -1.92
C ASP A 131 14.31 7.52 -1.94
N ASP A 132 13.71 7.51 -3.13
CA ASP A 132 12.29 7.78 -3.36
C ASP A 132 11.38 6.76 -2.65
N ILE A 133 11.67 5.46 -2.77
CA ILE A 133 10.97 4.39 -2.05
C ILE A 133 11.08 4.59 -0.52
N SER A 134 12.29 4.88 -0.04
CA SER A 134 12.57 5.09 1.37
C SER A 134 11.80 6.27 1.93
N LEU A 135 11.68 7.35 1.16
CA LEU A 135 10.92 8.53 1.54
C LEU A 135 9.43 8.23 1.67
N LEU A 136 8.84 7.51 0.71
CA LEU A 136 7.43 7.09 0.77
C LEU A 136 7.12 6.25 2.02
N VAL A 137 8.05 5.42 2.46
CA VAL A 137 7.91 4.64 3.70
C VAL A 137 8.04 5.54 4.94
N LYS A 138 9.05 6.42 4.99
CA LYS A 138 9.28 7.32 6.13
C LYS A 138 8.11 8.27 6.39
N GLU A 139 7.46 8.74 5.33
CA GLU A 139 6.24 9.57 5.42
C GLU A 139 4.98 8.76 5.80
N GLY A 140 5.10 7.45 5.99
CA GLY A 140 3.97 6.58 6.33
C GLY A 140 2.96 6.40 5.20
N PHE A 141 3.29 6.82 3.98
CA PHE A 141 2.44 6.62 2.82
C PHE A 141 2.39 5.14 2.43
N ILE A 142 3.51 4.43 2.59
CA ILE A 142 3.64 3.00 2.30
C ILE A 142 3.81 2.21 3.60
N SER A 143 2.93 1.24 3.82
CA SER A 143 3.04 0.24 4.87
C SER A 143 3.93 -0.94 4.46
N LYS A 144 4.41 -1.71 5.44
CA LYS A 144 5.17 -2.94 5.17
C LYS A 144 4.39 -3.92 4.28
N GLN A 145 3.08 -4.06 4.51
CA GLN A 145 2.23 -4.96 3.74
C GLN A 145 2.17 -4.54 2.26
N GLU A 146 1.97 -3.24 1.98
CA GLU A 146 1.95 -2.70 0.62
C GLU A 146 3.33 -2.83 -0.05
N PHE A 147 4.41 -2.70 0.72
CA PHE A 147 5.77 -2.93 0.23
C PHE A 147 6.00 -4.41 -0.15
N ASP A 148 5.64 -5.35 0.73
CA ASP A 148 5.76 -6.79 0.49
C ASP A 148 4.92 -7.23 -0.73
N GLU A 149 3.74 -6.61 -0.90
CA GLU A 149 2.89 -6.83 -2.08
C GLU A 149 3.57 -6.35 -3.36
N ALA A 150 4.20 -5.17 -3.35
CA ALA A 150 4.93 -4.65 -4.51
C ALA A 150 6.08 -5.59 -4.93
N ILE A 151 6.87 -6.09 -3.97
CA ILE A 151 7.92 -7.09 -4.24
C ILE A 151 7.32 -8.34 -4.87
N THR A 152 6.21 -8.85 -4.30
CA THR A 152 5.53 -10.05 -4.82
C THR A 152 5.07 -9.85 -6.26
N LEU A 153 4.50 -8.68 -6.57
CA LEU A 153 4.07 -8.33 -7.93
C LEU A 153 5.27 -8.22 -8.88
N PHE A 154 6.38 -7.64 -8.44
CA PHE A 154 7.60 -7.53 -9.22
C PHE A 154 8.18 -8.91 -9.56
N GLN A 155 8.34 -9.79 -8.56
CA GLN A 155 8.81 -11.17 -8.73
C GLN A 155 7.95 -11.97 -9.71
N ARG A 156 6.62 -11.79 -9.69
CA ARG A 156 5.72 -12.41 -10.67
C ARG A 156 6.00 -11.94 -12.09
N GLN A 157 6.29 -10.66 -12.28
CA GLN A 157 6.61 -10.14 -13.61
C GLN A 157 7.99 -10.61 -14.08
N ILE A 158 8.97 -10.71 -13.19
CA ILE A 158 10.30 -11.28 -13.49
C ILE A 158 10.19 -12.71 -14.02
N SER A 159 9.26 -13.51 -13.49
CA SER A 159 9.04 -14.89 -13.97
C SER A 159 8.59 -14.99 -15.43
N LEU A 160 8.16 -13.88 -16.03
CA LEU A 160 7.71 -13.76 -17.42
C LEU A 160 8.77 -13.11 -18.34
N MET A 161 9.87 -12.62 -17.78
CA MET A 161 10.96 -11.98 -18.54
C MET A 161 11.83 -13.01 -19.27
N ASN A 162 12.61 -12.53 -20.24
CA ASN A 162 13.65 -13.37 -20.85
C ASN A 162 14.79 -13.64 -19.84
N PRO A 163 15.61 -14.69 -20.06
CA PRO A 163 16.65 -15.07 -19.10
C PRO A 163 17.66 -13.97 -18.78
N ASP A 164 18.04 -13.15 -19.76
CA ASP A 164 19.07 -12.12 -19.58
C ASP A 164 18.56 -10.96 -18.70
N GLU A 165 17.33 -10.48 -18.94
CA GLU A 165 16.67 -9.46 -18.10
C GLU A 165 16.35 -9.98 -16.69
N LYS A 166 16.11 -11.29 -16.58
CA LYS A 166 15.74 -11.93 -15.31
C LYS A 166 16.86 -11.85 -14.28
N ASP A 167 18.11 -12.11 -14.68
CA ASP A 167 19.25 -12.08 -13.76
C ASP A 167 19.46 -10.67 -13.16
N GLU A 168 19.32 -9.62 -13.98
CA GLU A 168 19.40 -8.23 -13.53
C GLU A 168 18.24 -7.87 -12.59
N ALA A 169 17.02 -8.31 -12.91
CA ALA A 169 15.85 -8.06 -12.08
C ALA A 169 15.90 -8.80 -10.73
N GLU A 170 16.51 -9.99 -10.67
CA GLU A 170 16.75 -10.70 -9.41
C GLU A 170 17.72 -9.94 -8.48
N ILE A 171 18.73 -9.26 -9.04
CA ILE A 171 19.61 -8.37 -8.27
C ILE A 171 18.79 -7.20 -7.68
N VAL A 172 17.89 -6.60 -8.46
CA VAL A 172 17.00 -5.53 -7.98
C VAL A 172 16.12 -6.03 -6.83
N VAL A 173 15.55 -7.24 -6.93
CA VAL A 173 14.78 -7.85 -5.82
C VAL A 173 15.62 -7.89 -4.55
N GLN A 174 16.85 -8.41 -4.63
CA GLN A 174 17.73 -8.53 -3.47
C GLN A 174 18.04 -7.17 -2.83
N ILE A 175 18.27 -6.13 -3.66
CA ILE A 175 18.51 -4.77 -3.21
C ILE A 175 17.27 -4.21 -2.48
N VAL A 176 16.10 -4.34 -3.09
CA VAL A 176 14.83 -3.82 -2.54
C VAL A 176 14.43 -4.55 -1.25
N GLU A 177 14.67 -5.86 -1.16
CA GLU A 177 14.45 -6.64 0.07
C GLU A 177 15.39 -6.24 1.21
N ASN A 178 16.66 -5.99 0.89
CA ASN A 178 17.61 -5.49 1.88
C ASN A 178 17.18 -4.11 2.40
N GLU A 179 16.65 -3.25 1.54
CA GLU A 179 16.15 -1.93 1.94
C GLU A 179 14.86 -2.04 2.77
N ARG A 180 13.93 -2.94 2.39
CA ARG A 180 12.75 -3.28 3.19
C ARG A 180 13.11 -3.60 4.63
N ASP A 181 14.12 -4.44 4.86
CA ASP A 181 14.50 -4.88 6.20
C ASP A 181 15.09 -3.75 7.05
N LYS A 182 15.73 -2.77 6.41
CA LYS A 182 16.20 -1.54 7.10
C LYS A 182 15.04 -0.62 7.45
N LEU A 183 14.09 -0.45 6.53
CA LEU A 183 12.95 0.45 6.68
C LEU A 183 11.90 -0.08 7.66
N PHE A 184 11.75 -1.40 7.74
CA PHE A 184 10.79 -2.08 8.61
C PHE A 184 11.49 -3.07 9.55
N PRO A 185 12.30 -2.58 10.51
CA PRO A 185 13.08 -3.45 11.37
C PRO A 185 12.17 -4.35 12.21
N ILE A 186 12.46 -5.65 12.19
CA ILE A 186 11.79 -6.62 13.06
C ILE A 186 12.13 -6.25 14.51
N PRO A 187 11.15 -6.11 15.42
CA PRO A 187 11.42 -5.85 16.83
C PRO A 187 12.33 -6.94 17.43
N THR A 188 13.61 -6.63 17.63
CA THR A 188 14.62 -7.59 18.13
C THR A 188 14.45 -7.93 19.62
N LYS A 189 13.60 -7.17 20.32
CA LYS A 189 13.20 -7.46 21.69
C LYS A 189 11.68 -7.56 21.74
N ILE A 190 11.17 -8.79 21.81
CA ILE A 190 9.85 -9.01 22.39
C ILE A 190 9.95 -8.44 23.81
N PRO A 191 9.20 -7.38 24.16
CA PRO A 191 9.16 -6.93 25.54
C PRO A 191 8.80 -8.17 26.35
N LYS A 192 9.64 -8.56 27.32
CA LYS A 192 9.22 -9.57 28.29
C LYS A 192 7.95 -9.02 28.90
N LEU A 193 6.79 -9.53 28.46
CA LEU A 193 5.52 -9.20 29.05
C LEU A 193 5.74 -9.40 30.54
N PRO A 194 5.45 -8.40 31.39
CA PRO A 194 5.52 -8.61 32.82
C PRO A 194 4.69 -9.85 33.08
N ILE A 195 5.35 -10.91 33.53
CA ILE A 195 4.68 -12.11 33.99
C ILE A 195 3.98 -11.64 35.24
N THR A 196 2.79 -11.07 35.10
CA THR A 196 1.88 -10.91 36.22
C THR A 196 1.68 -12.33 36.72
N PRO A 197 2.14 -12.68 37.93
CA PRO A 197 1.86 -13.99 38.48
C PRO A 197 0.36 -14.14 38.43
N SER A 198 -0.11 -15.09 37.61
CA SER A 198 -1.50 -15.48 37.57
C SER A 198 -1.82 -15.90 38.98
N LYS A 199 -2.53 -15.05 39.72
CA LYS A 199 -3.29 -15.50 40.88
C LYS A 199 -4.29 -16.49 40.32
N GLU A 200 -3.93 -17.77 40.28
CA GLU A 200 -4.86 -18.88 40.21
C GLU A 200 -5.79 -18.73 41.41
N LYS A 201 -6.86 -17.96 41.24
CA LYS A 201 -8.06 -18.19 42.03
C LYS A 201 -8.65 -19.46 41.46
N SER A 202 -8.37 -20.58 42.14
CA SER A 202 -9.09 -21.83 41.96
C SER A 202 -10.56 -21.60 42.32
N GLN A 203 -11.33 -21.07 41.38
CA GLN A 203 -12.77 -21.04 41.48
C GLN A 203 -13.28 -22.29 40.78
N THR A 204 -13.21 -23.41 41.51
CA THR A 204 -13.95 -24.62 41.13
C THR A 204 -15.43 -24.32 41.25
N ASP A 205 -16.06 -23.94 40.13
CA ASP A 205 -17.50 -23.93 39.98
C ASP A 205 -18.03 -25.36 40.10
N LYS A 206 -18.31 -25.81 41.33
CA LYS A 206 -19.08 -27.02 41.58
C LYS A 206 -20.52 -26.75 41.15
N LYS A 207 -20.86 -27.11 39.91
CA LYS A 207 -22.27 -27.26 39.50
C LYS A 207 -22.82 -28.52 40.16
N ILE A 208 -23.65 -28.32 41.18
CA ILE A 208 -24.38 -29.38 41.89
C ILE A 208 -25.51 -29.89 40.98
N CYS A 209 -25.71 -31.21 40.95
CA CYS A 209 -26.78 -31.86 40.18
C CYS A 209 -28.15 -31.46 40.76
N GLN A 210 -29.05 -30.92 39.94
CA GLN A 210 -30.38 -30.45 40.39
C GLN A 210 -31.41 -31.58 40.58
N VAL A 211 -30.99 -32.84 40.69
CA VAL A 211 -31.89 -33.97 40.97
C VAL A 211 -32.12 -34.03 42.47
N VAL A 212 -33.38 -33.95 42.90
CA VAL A 212 -33.79 -33.99 44.32
C VAL A 212 -33.16 -35.21 45.01
N GLY A 213 -32.27 -34.96 45.97
CA GLY A 213 -31.61 -36.00 46.77
C GLY A 213 -30.19 -36.43 46.33
N CYS A 214 -29.60 -35.85 45.27
CA CYS A 214 -28.25 -36.23 44.81
C CYS A 214 -27.20 -35.13 45.03
N ASN A 215 -26.32 -35.29 46.03
CA ASN A 215 -25.24 -34.34 46.36
C ASN A 215 -23.91 -34.59 45.62
N ASN A 216 -23.90 -35.41 44.57
CA ASN A 216 -22.67 -35.80 43.89
C ASN A 216 -22.22 -34.79 42.81
N PRO A 217 -20.89 -34.59 42.66
CA PRO A 217 -20.34 -33.67 41.67
C PRO A 217 -20.58 -34.15 40.24
N VAL A 218 -20.96 -33.24 39.35
CA VAL A 218 -21.17 -33.53 37.93
C VAL A 218 -19.84 -33.45 37.18
N HIS A 219 -19.41 -34.55 36.58
CA HIS A 219 -18.23 -34.58 35.72
C HIS A 219 -18.60 -34.22 34.27
N PHE A 220 -17.88 -33.27 33.69
CA PHE A 220 -17.98 -32.92 32.27
C PHE A 220 -16.81 -33.54 31.52
N ARG A 221 -17.09 -34.33 30.47
CA ARG A 221 -16.01 -34.82 29.60
C ARG A 221 -15.50 -33.70 28.68
N PRO A 222 -14.18 -33.63 28.40
CA PRO A 222 -13.62 -32.74 27.41
C PRO A 222 -14.20 -33.00 26.01
N ARG A 223 -14.35 -31.94 25.21
CA ARG A 223 -14.92 -31.99 23.85
C ARG A 223 -14.00 -32.70 22.86
N THR A 224 -14.59 -33.39 21.89
CA THR A 224 -13.98 -33.69 20.59
C THR A 224 -14.71 -33.03 19.41
N ASP A 225 -15.87 -32.41 19.64
CA ASP A 225 -16.67 -31.75 18.59
C ASP A 225 -17.31 -30.43 19.09
N PRO A 226 -17.07 -29.28 18.44
CA PRO A 226 -17.57 -27.97 18.86
C PRO A 226 -19.07 -27.73 18.62
N LYS A 227 -19.79 -28.54 17.82
CA LYS A 227 -21.19 -28.24 17.43
C LYS A 227 -22.29 -28.83 18.33
N ARG A 228 -21.97 -29.62 19.36
CA ARG A 228 -22.98 -30.19 20.30
C ARG A 228 -23.17 -29.37 21.58
N ARG A 229 -24.43 -29.12 21.97
CA ARG A 229 -24.80 -28.50 23.27
C ARG A 229 -24.44 -29.44 24.44
N LYS A 230 -23.90 -28.88 25.53
CA LYS A 230 -23.46 -29.62 26.74
C LYS A 230 -24.65 -30.34 27.39
N LYS A 231 -24.63 -31.67 27.41
CA LYS A 231 -25.42 -32.47 28.36
C LYS A 231 -24.44 -33.06 29.39
N GLY A 232 -24.48 -32.55 30.62
CA GLY A 232 -23.81 -33.19 31.76
C GLY A 232 -24.63 -34.40 32.20
N TYR A 233 -23.98 -35.46 32.67
CA TYR A 233 -24.65 -36.62 33.24
C TYR A 233 -24.07 -36.91 34.63
N CYS A 234 -24.94 -37.26 35.57
CA CYS A 234 -24.54 -37.82 36.87
C CYS A 234 -24.43 -39.33 36.71
N THR A 235 -23.28 -39.91 37.04
CA THR A 235 -22.99 -41.34 36.84
C THR A 235 -23.88 -42.26 37.67
N GLN A 236 -24.42 -41.80 38.80
CA GLN A 236 -25.38 -42.59 39.59
C GLN A 236 -26.81 -42.53 39.05
N CYS A 237 -27.24 -41.42 38.45
CA CYS A 237 -28.60 -41.32 37.89
C CYS A 237 -28.76 -42.05 36.55
N PHE A 238 -27.65 -42.39 35.87
CA PHE A 238 -27.69 -43.06 34.57
C PHE A 238 -28.06 -44.56 34.69
N ASN A 239 -27.83 -45.18 35.85
CA ASN A 239 -28.09 -46.62 36.07
C ASN A 239 -29.51 -46.95 36.58
N GLN A 240 -30.43 -45.97 36.65
CA GLN A 240 -31.82 -46.19 37.07
C GLN A 240 -32.84 -46.04 35.93
N ARG A 241 -32.38 -45.94 34.68
CA ARG A 241 -33.24 -45.98 33.50
C ARG A 241 -32.71 -47.03 32.53
N SER A 242 -32.96 -48.29 32.87
CA SER A 242 -32.93 -49.45 31.99
C SER A 242 -34.28 -50.15 32.11
#